data_AF-A0A645JQ96-F1
#
_entry.id   AF-A0A645JQ96-F1
#
_cell.length_a   1.000
_cell.length_b   1.000
_cell.length_c   1.000
_cell.angle_alpha   90.00
_cell.angle_beta   90.00
_cell.angle_gamma   90.00
#
_symmetry.space_group_name_H-M   'P 1'
#
loop_
_entity.id
_entity.type
_entity.pdbx_description
1 polymer ?
#
loop_
_entity_poly.entity_id
_entity_poly.type
_entity_poly.pdbx_seq_one_letter_code
_entity_poly.pdbx_strand_id
1 'polypeptide(L)'
;MLAELAAIAARRGLRYTAERSMQAAAAPSHLLWQQRWERALQALGVPLFRMPSGAGHDAMKLHEVMPQAMLFVRGLNGGISHNPLESTTSDDMQLAVDAFTHVLNQIATETP
;
A
#
# COMPACT_ATOMS: atom_id res chain seq x y z
N MET A 1 -9.14 -23.38 -8.18
CA MET A 1 -7.83 -23.73 -7.58
C MET A 1 -7.87 -25.06 -6.82
N LEU A 2 -8.71 -25.23 -5.78
CA LEU A 2 -8.78 -26.52 -5.04
C LEU A 2 -9.30 -27.69 -5.89
N ALA A 3 -10.22 -27.45 -6.82
CA ALA A 3 -10.69 -28.48 -7.76
C ALA A 3 -9.54 -29.02 -8.64
N GLU A 4 -8.64 -28.14 -9.09
CA GLU A 4 -7.47 -28.53 -9.90
C GLU A 4 -6.46 -29.32 -9.05
N LEU A 5 -6.22 -28.89 -7.81
CA LEU A 5 -5.37 -29.63 -6.86
C LEU A 5 -5.92 -31.05 -6.63
N ALA A 6 -7.24 -31.19 -6.45
CA ALA A 6 -7.90 -32.48 -6.29
C ALA A 6 -7.73 -33.37 -7.54
N ALA A 7 -7.91 -32.81 -8.74
CA ALA A 7 -7.72 -33.53 -10.00
C ALA A 7 -6.26 -34.01 -10.18
N ILE A 8 -5.28 -33.17 -9.87
CA ILE A 8 -3.86 -33.54 -9.92
C ILE A 8 -3.53 -34.63 -8.90
N ALA A 9 -4.00 -34.51 -7.66
CA ALA A 9 -3.76 -35.48 -6.61
C ALA A 9 -4.34 -36.86 -6.97
N ALA A 10 -5.58 -36.89 -7.48
CA ALA A 10 -6.22 -38.11 -7.95
C ALA A 10 -5.44 -38.77 -9.10
N ARG A 11 -5.07 -38.00 -10.13
CA ARG A 11 -4.28 -38.51 -11.28
C ARG A 11 -2.91 -39.06 -10.87
N ARG A 12 -2.33 -38.56 -9.78
CA ARG A 12 -1.00 -38.97 -9.28
C ARG A 12 -1.05 -39.95 -8.10
N GLY A 13 -2.25 -40.38 -7.67
CA GLY A 13 -2.40 -41.27 -6.51
C GLY A 13 -1.96 -40.65 -5.17
N LEU A 14 -1.98 -39.31 -5.05
CA LEU A 14 -1.54 -38.58 -3.86
C LEU A 14 -2.72 -38.24 -2.94
N ARG A 15 -2.43 -38.08 -1.65
CA ARG A 15 -3.36 -37.52 -0.65
C ARG A 15 -2.88 -36.13 -0.24
N TYR A 16 -3.82 -35.23 0.09
CA TYR A 16 -3.49 -33.89 0.58
C TYR A 16 -4.51 -33.40 1.61
N THR A 17 -4.08 -32.44 2.41
CA THR A 17 -4.92 -31.61 3.29
C THR A 17 -4.67 -30.15 2.92
N ALA A 18 -5.72 -29.34 2.86
CA ALA A 18 -5.61 -27.91 2.59
C ALA A 18 -6.38 -27.12 3.65
N GLU A 19 -5.71 -26.13 4.22
CA GLU A 19 -6.28 -25.21 5.20
C GLU A 19 -6.01 -23.78 4.74
N ARG A 20 -7.01 -22.92 4.83
CA ARG A 20 -6.84 -21.49 4.54
C ARG A 20 -6.35 -20.78 5.80
N SER A 21 -5.06 -20.51 5.85
CA SER A 21 -4.43 -19.83 6.99
C SER A 21 -4.84 -18.37 7.13
N MET A 22 -4.98 -17.64 6.02
CA MET A 22 -5.27 -16.21 6.03
C MET A 22 -6.24 -15.83 4.90
N GLN A 23 -7.15 -14.93 5.22
CA GLN A 23 -7.95 -14.18 4.26
C GLN A 23 -8.11 -12.76 4.79
N ALA A 24 -7.66 -11.77 4.01
CA ALA A 24 -7.81 -10.37 4.34
C ALA A 24 -8.80 -9.71 3.37
N ALA A 25 -9.69 -8.86 3.89
CA ALA A 25 -10.53 -8.00 3.07
C ALA A 25 -9.72 -6.79 2.56
N ALA A 26 -10.24 -6.09 1.56
CA ALA A 26 -9.69 -4.80 1.16
C ALA A 26 -9.85 -3.79 2.30
N ALA A 27 -8.82 -2.97 2.54
CA ALA A 27 -8.79 -1.98 3.60
C ALA A 27 -8.87 -0.56 3.01
N PRO A 28 -10.03 0.13 3.05
CA PRO A 28 -10.15 1.48 2.52
C PRO A 28 -9.32 2.48 3.31
N SER A 29 -8.63 3.37 2.58
CA SER A 29 -8.00 4.55 3.16
C SER A 29 -9.05 5.60 3.56
N HIS A 30 -8.87 6.25 4.71
CA HIS A 30 -9.75 7.28 5.22
C HIS A 30 -9.73 8.53 4.34
N LEU A 31 -10.91 9.05 3.95
CA LEU A 31 -11.06 10.15 2.99
C LEU A 31 -10.31 11.42 3.42
N LEU A 32 -10.47 11.86 4.67
CA LEU A 32 -9.78 13.07 5.15
C LEU A 32 -8.25 12.90 5.17
N TRP A 33 -7.74 11.68 5.38
CA TRP A 33 -6.30 11.44 5.35
C TRP A 33 -5.76 11.40 3.93
N GLN A 34 -6.52 10.84 2.98
CA GLN A 34 -6.19 10.98 1.56
C GLN A 34 -6.13 12.45 1.15
N GLN A 35 -7.11 13.27 1.56
CA GLN A 35 -7.13 14.71 1.27
C GLN A 35 -5.92 15.46 1.86
N ARG A 36 -5.41 15.06 3.03
CA ARG A 36 -4.17 15.63 3.59
C ARG A 36 -2.97 15.38 2.67
N TRP A 37 -2.83 14.17 2.14
CA TRP A 37 -1.81 13.86 1.12
C TRP A 37 -2.02 14.67 -0.15
N GLU A 38 -3.25 14.79 -0.64
CA GLU A 38 -3.57 15.56 -1.85
C GLU A 38 -3.18 17.03 -1.70
N ARG A 39 -3.49 17.66 -0.56
CA ARG A 39 -3.08 19.04 -0.25
C ARG A 39 -1.56 19.17 -0.21
N ALA A 40 -0.86 18.19 0.38
CA ALA A 40 0.60 18.19 0.42
C ALA A 40 1.22 18.11 -0.98
N LEU A 41 0.73 17.20 -1.83
CA LEU A 41 1.22 17.07 -3.21
C LEU A 41 0.89 18.30 -4.05
N GLN A 42 -0.29 18.90 -3.85
CA GLN A 42 -0.67 20.15 -4.52
C GLN A 42 0.26 21.30 -4.12
N ALA A 43 0.65 21.41 -2.84
CA ALA A 43 1.58 22.43 -2.36
C ALA A 43 2.98 22.28 -2.98
N LEU A 44 3.41 21.05 -3.25
CA LEU A 44 4.67 20.75 -3.94
C LEU A 44 4.59 20.90 -5.46
N GLY A 45 3.40 21.13 -6.02
CA GLY A 45 3.21 21.25 -7.47
C GLY A 45 3.43 19.95 -8.23
N VAL A 46 3.33 18.78 -7.58
CA VAL A 46 3.52 17.48 -8.23
C VAL A 46 2.19 16.87 -8.68
N PRO A 47 2.16 16.07 -9.77
CA PRO A 47 0.94 15.43 -10.23
C PRO A 47 0.35 14.47 -9.19
N LEU A 48 -0.97 14.53 -9.01
CA LEU A 48 -1.71 13.64 -8.12
C LEU A 48 -2.23 12.41 -8.89
N PHE A 49 -1.92 11.23 -8.36
CA PHE A 49 -2.50 9.97 -8.82
C PHE A 49 -3.11 9.21 -7.65
N ARG A 50 -4.34 8.72 -7.81
CA ARG A 50 -4.98 7.82 -6.85
C ARG A 50 -4.90 6.39 -7.37
N MET A 51 -4.45 5.47 -6.54
CA MET A 51 -4.39 4.05 -6.87
C MET A 51 -4.56 3.17 -5.63
N PRO A 52 -5.13 1.96 -5.76
CA PRO A 52 -5.10 0.97 -4.70
C PRO A 52 -3.68 0.41 -4.51
N SER A 53 -3.32 0.02 -3.27
CA SER A 53 -2.16 -0.84 -3.06
C SER A 53 -2.52 -2.29 -3.37
N GLY A 54 -1.69 -2.96 -4.17
CA GLY A 54 -1.78 -4.40 -4.40
C GLY A 54 -1.08 -5.25 -3.34
N ALA A 55 -0.28 -4.63 -2.47
CA ALA A 55 0.49 -5.30 -1.44
C ALA A 55 -0.14 -5.13 -0.04
N GLY A 56 0.15 -6.09 0.84
CA GLY A 56 -0.19 -5.98 2.25
C GLY A 56 0.71 -4.98 2.96
N HIS A 57 0.12 -4.10 3.78
CA HIS A 57 0.83 -3.18 4.67
C HIS A 57 0.16 -3.15 6.04
N ASP A 58 0.89 -2.74 7.08
CA ASP A 58 0.32 -2.58 8.43
C ASP A 58 -0.89 -1.64 8.45
N ALA A 59 -0.90 -0.66 7.55
CA ALA A 59 -2.03 0.23 7.30
C ALA A 59 -3.36 -0.52 7.07
N MET A 60 -3.33 -1.71 6.47
CA MET A 60 -4.53 -2.54 6.29
C MET A 60 -5.13 -2.97 7.62
N LYS A 61 -4.29 -3.27 8.63
CA LYS A 61 -4.80 -3.63 9.96
C LYS A 61 -5.16 -2.39 10.76
N LEU A 62 -4.34 -1.35 10.69
CA LEU A 62 -4.57 -0.08 11.40
C LEU A 62 -5.88 0.59 11.01
N HIS A 63 -6.37 0.40 9.78
CA HIS A 63 -7.62 0.99 9.32
C HIS A 63 -8.85 0.60 10.18
N GLU A 64 -8.77 -0.49 10.95
CA GLU A 64 -9.88 -0.97 11.79
C GLU A 64 -9.98 -0.17 13.09
N VAL A 65 -8.91 0.51 13.50
CA VAL A 65 -8.79 1.16 14.81
C VAL A 65 -8.46 2.64 14.72
N MET A 66 -7.96 3.12 13.59
CA MET A 66 -7.66 4.54 13.38
C MET A 66 -7.78 4.96 11.90
N PRO A 67 -8.13 6.23 11.65
CA PRO A 67 -8.04 6.83 10.32
C PRO A 67 -6.60 6.75 9.76
N GLN A 68 -6.44 6.23 8.55
CA GLN A 68 -5.14 6.14 7.87
C GLN A 68 -5.29 6.34 6.35
N ALA A 69 -4.24 6.87 5.71
CA ALA A 69 -4.05 6.78 4.26
C ALA A 69 -2.55 6.76 3.97
N MET A 70 -2.15 6.13 2.87
CA MET A 70 -0.74 6.00 2.48
C MET A 70 -0.36 6.94 1.34
N LEU A 71 0.90 7.38 1.34
CA LEU A 71 1.57 8.02 0.21
C LEU A 71 2.43 6.97 -0.50
N PHE A 72 2.34 6.91 -1.83
CA PHE A 72 3.18 6.05 -2.66
C PHE A 72 4.28 6.86 -3.33
N VAL A 73 5.45 6.25 -3.45
CA VAL A 73 6.60 6.80 -4.17
C VAL A 73 6.98 5.84 -5.28
N ARG A 74 7.48 6.39 -6.39
CA ARG A 74 7.80 5.63 -7.59
C ARG A 74 8.99 4.71 -7.35
N GLY A 75 8.79 3.40 -7.52
CA GLY A 75 9.88 2.44 -7.65
C GLY A 75 10.50 2.47 -9.05
N LEU A 76 11.82 2.32 -9.12
CA LEU A 76 12.56 2.16 -10.36
C LEU A 76 12.46 0.72 -10.88
N ASN A 77 13.14 0.45 -12.01
CA ASN A 77 13.28 -0.90 -12.58
C ASN A 77 11.92 -1.59 -12.83
N GLY A 78 10.91 -0.82 -13.24
CA GLY A 78 9.56 -1.33 -13.48
C GLY A 78 8.73 -1.60 -12.23
N GLY A 79 9.10 -1.02 -11.08
CA GLY A 79 8.41 -1.21 -9.80
C GLY A 79 8.77 -2.54 -9.13
N ILE A 80 9.97 -3.07 -9.40
CA ILE A 80 10.50 -4.26 -8.73
C ILE A 80 10.59 -3.99 -7.22
N SER A 81 10.12 -4.95 -6.42
CA SER A 81 10.26 -4.98 -4.96
C SER A 81 10.55 -6.40 -4.46
N HIS A 82 10.99 -6.55 -3.20
CA HIS A 82 11.49 -7.80 -2.62
C HIS A 82 12.66 -8.41 -3.43
N ASN A 83 13.51 -7.53 -3.97
CA ASN A 83 14.61 -7.89 -4.84
C ASN A 83 15.78 -6.92 -4.60
N PRO A 84 17.05 -7.36 -4.66
CA PRO A 84 18.21 -6.45 -4.53
C PRO A 84 18.25 -5.29 -5.53
N LEU A 85 17.54 -5.37 -6.66
CA LEU A 85 17.40 -4.31 -7.65
C LEU A 85 16.27 -3.32 -7.31
N GLU A 86 15.55 -3.50 -6.20
CA GLU A 86 14.59 -2.51 -5.70
C GLU A 86 15.30 -1.18 -5.42
N SER A 87 14.79 -0.10 -6.00
CA SER A 87 15.43 1.21 -5.91
C SER A 87 14.44 2.34 -6.13
N THR A 88 14.74 3.51 -5.58
CA THR A 88 14.04 4.79 -5.79
C THR A 88 15.08 5.90 -5.91
N THR A 89 14.78 6.98 -6.64
CA THR A 89 15.70 8.11 -6.77
C THR A 89 15.74 8.95 -5.50
N SER A 90 16.85 9.66 -5.27
CA SER A 90 16.93 10.65 -4.19
C SER A 90 15.93 11.79 -4.35
N ASP A 91 15.63 12.19 -5.59
CA ASP A 91 14.65 13.25 -5.89
C ASP A 91 13.23 12.83 -5.49
N ASP A 92 12.83 11.59 -5.84
CA ASP A 92 11.54 11.03 -5.43
C ASP A 92 11.44 10.88 -3.90
N MET A 93 12.53 10.50 -3.24
CA MET A 93 12.60 10.43 -1.78
C MET A 93 12.52 11.81 -1.12
N GLN A 94 13.16 12.83 -1.69
CA GLN A 94 13.06 14.20 -1.21
C GLN A 94 11.62 14.71 -1.28
N LEU A 95 10.94 14.50 -2.42
CA LEU A 95 9.52 14.84 -2.57
C LEU A 95 8.64 14.13 -1.53
N ALA A 96 8.94 12.86 -1.21
CA ALA A 96 8.22 12.12 -0.19
C ALA A 96 8.40 12.74 1.21
N VAL A 97 9.63 13.10 1.59
CA VAL A 97 9.94 13.76 2.86
C VAL A 97 9.26 15.13 2.95
N ASP A 98 9.28 15.91 1.87
CA ASP A 98 8.63 17.21 1.82
C ASP A 98 7.11 17.08 1.95
N ALA A 99 6.51 16.08 1.28
CA ALA A 99 5.07 15.80 1.38
C ALA A 99 4.68 15.40 2.80
N PHE A 100 5.49 14.54 3.46
CA PHE A 100 5.30 14.19 4.87
C PHE A 100 5.38 15.43 5.77
N THR A 101 6.36 16.30 5.54
CA THR A 101 6.51 17.55 6.29
C THR A 101 5.26 18.44 6.15
N HIS A 102 4.71 18.56 4.94
CA HIS A 102 3.45 19.26 4.72
C HIS A 102 2.28 18.65 5.50
N VAL A 103 2.14 17.33 5.53
CA VAL A 103 1.07 16.66 6.31
C VAL A 103 1.25 16.86 7.80
N LEU A 104 2.48 16.76 8.32
CA LEU A 104 2.75 17.02 9.74
C LEU A 104 2.39 18.47 10.11
N ASN A 105 2.72 19.44 9.27
CA ASN A 105 2.36 20.84 9.49
C ASN A 105 0.84 21.06 9.42
N GLN A 106 0.13 20.41 8.50
CA GLN A 106 -1.34 20.44 8.46
C GLN A 106 -1.92 19.95 9.80
N ILE A 107 -1.48 18.80 10.30
CA ILE A 107 -2.01 18.22 11.54
C ILE A 107 -1.61 19.05 12.77
N ALA A 108 -0.42 19.63 12.79
CA ALA A 108 0.05 20.48 13.90
C ALA A 108 -0.70 21.81 14.00
N THR A 109 -1.33 22.27 12.91
CA THR A 109 -2.04 23.55 12.86
C THR A 109 -3.56 23.40 12.83
N GLU A 110 -4.08 22.20 12.57
CA GLU A 110 -5.49 21.88 12.69
C GLU A 110 -5.92 22.01 14.17
N THR A 111 -6.86 22.91 14.43
CA THR A 111 -7.47 23.06 15.76
C THR A 111 -8.52 21.95 15.94
N PRO A 112 -8.64 21.34 17.14
CA PRO A 112 -9.61 20.26 17.39
C PRO A 112 -11.06 20.62 17.07
#